data_AF-A0A1F3VD39-F1
#
_entry.id   AF-A0A1F3VD39-F1
#
_cell.length_a   1.000
_cell.length_b   1.000
_cell.length_c   1.000
_cell.angle_alpha   90.00
_cell.angle_beta   90.00
_cell.angle_gamma   90.00
#
_symmetry.space_group_name_H-M   'P 1'
#
loop_
_entity.id
_entity.type
_entity.pdbx_description
1 polymer ?
#
loop_
_entity_poly.entity_id
_entity_poly.type
_entity_poly.pdbx_seq_one_letter_code
_entity_poly.pdbx_strand_id
1 'polypeptide(L)'
;MKKMILLASLLVSSFVFAGVNADSSWSQIRKAGYDFDMPKYWVGGNTNVPASEVCQTADAIRTLTDRKVCVEHRYVGGDEGWICARYENQYLYGNKYITQTLCREFSGTDGNCIDEYEITIDLALSYDINVYKIIGRTGDGDVIRAPFAAFTKKLVVPACE
;
A
#
# COMPACT_ATOMS: atom_id res chain seq x y z
N MET A 1 -28.26 -44.24 -46.49
CA MET A 1 -28.51 -43.69 -45.15
C MET A 1 -27.20 -43.59 -44.38
N LYS A 2 -26.69 -42.37 -44.13
CA LYS A 2 -26.23 -41.90 -42.82
C LYS A 2 -25.67 -40.48 -42.98
N LYS A 3 -26.26 -39.60 -42.19
CA LYS A 3 -26.17 -38.15 -42.26
C LYS A 3 -24.83 -37.67 -41.70
N MET A 4 -24.27 -36.65 -42.34
CA MET A 4 -23.32 -35.74 -41.69
C MET A 4 -23.98 -35.11 -40.47
N ILE A 5 -23.27 -35.05 -39.35
CA ILE A 5 -23.54 -34.06 -38.31
C ILE A 5 -22.18 -33.46 -37.93
N LEU A 6 -21.91 -32.27 -38.47
CA LEU A 6 -20.89 -31.36 -37.96
C LEU A 6 -21.29 -30.99 -36.53
N LEU A 7 -20.47 -31.35 -35.54
CA LEU A 7 -20.54 -30.74 -34.22
C LEU A 7 -19.82 -29.39 -34.30
N ALA A 8 -20.60 -28.33 -34.53
CA ALA A 8 -20.16 -26.98 -34.25
C ALA A 8 -20.06 -26.82 -32.73
N SER A 9 -18.83 -26.86 -32.21
CA SER A 9 -18.54 -26.46 -30.84
C SER A 9 -18.84 -24.97 -30.70
N LEU A 10 -20.03 -24.66 -30.19
CA LEU A 10 -20.35 -23.36 -29.64
C LEU A 10 -19.40 -23.10 -28.47
N LEU A 11 -18.27 -22.43 -28.76
CA LEU A 11 -17.56 -21.63 -27.77
C LEU A 11 -18.53 -20.51 -27.37
N VAL A 12 -19.37 -20.80 -26.39
CA VAL A 12 -20.07 -19.77 -25.64
C VAL A 12 -18.99 -19.03 -24.86
N SER A 13 -18.42 -18.00 -25.48
CA SER A 13 -17.68 -16.97 -24.78
C SER A 13 -18.67 -16.26 -23.86
N SER A 14 -18.90 -16.82 -22.68
CA SER A 14 -19.56 -16.11 -21.60
C SER A 14 -18.62 -14.98 -21.22
N PHE A 15 -18.86 -13.80 -21.81
CA PHE A 15 -18.43 -12.54 -21.25
C PHE A 15 -19.14 -12.39 -19.92
N VAL A 16 -18.57 -12.99 -18.87
CA VAL A 16 -18.98 -12.67 -17.51
C VAL A 16 -18.55 -11.23 -17.33
N PHE A 17 -19.52 -10.30 -17.35
CA PHE A 17 -19.38 -9.02 -16.66
C PHE A 17 -19.31 -9.34 -15.17
N ALA A 18 -18.21 -9.96 -14.73
CA ALA A 18 -17.94 -10.26 -13.34
C ALA A 18 -17.58 -8.93 -12.70
N GLY A 19 -18.51 -8.35 -11.94
CA GLY A 19 -18.17 -7.24 -11.05
C GLY A 19 -17.00 -7.66 -10.15
N VAL A 20 -16.09 -6.73 -9.89
CA VAL A 20 -14.99 -6.96 -8.94
C VAL A 20 -15.55 -7.17 -7.54
N ASN A 21 -14.87 -8.01 -6.77
CA ASN A 21 -15.25 -8.40 -5.41
C ASN A 21 -14.01 -8.51 -4.51
N ALA A 22 -14.19 -8.99 -3.28
CA ALA A 22 -13.11 -9.14 -2.30
C ALA A 22 -11.99 -10.10 -2.74
N ASP A 23 -12.22 -11.00 -3.70
CA ASP A 23 -11.21 -11.94 -4.21
C ASP A 23 -10.41 -11.35 -5.37
N SER A 24 -10.94 -10.31 -6.01
CA SER A 24 -10.26 -9.62 -7.11
C SER A 24 -8.91 -9.02 -6.67
N SER A 25 -7.92 -9.00 -7.57
CA SER A 25 -6.64 -8.32 -7.29
C SER A 25 -6.84 -6.82 -7.14
N TRP A 26 -5.96 -6.17 -6.37
CA TRP A 26 -5.99 -4.71 -6.19
C TRP A 26 -5.93 -3.94 -7.52
N SER A 27 -5.18 -4.45 -8.50
CA SER A 27 -5.12 -3.88 -9.85
C SER A 27 -6.46 -3.97 -10.59
N GLN A 28 -7.13 -5.13 -10.52
CA GLN A 28 -8.46 -5.32 -11.12
C GLN A 28 -9.50 -4.40 -10.47
N ILE A 29 -9.48 -4.27 -9.14
CA ILE A 29 -10.39 -3.39 -8.40
C ILE A 29 -10.25 -1.95 -8.87
N ARG A 30 -9.02 -1.42 -8.95
CA ARG A 30 -8.78 -0.05 -9.45
C ARG A 30 -9.23 0.13 -10.90
N LYS A 31 -8.90 -0.82 -11.78
CA LYS A 31 -9.31 -0.79 -13.20
C LYS A 31 -10.83 -0.79 -13.37
N ALA A 32 -11.56 -1.38 -12.43
CA ALA A 32 -13.01 -1.41 -12.42
C ALA A 32 -13.69 -0.13 -11.87
N GLY A 33 -12.93 0.94 -11.58
CA GLY A 33 -13.49 2.20 -11.11
C GLY A 33 -13.81 2.22 -9.62
N TYR A 34 -13.04 1.48 -8.83
CA TYR A 34 -13.10 1.52 -7.37
C TYR A 34 -11.83 2.14 -6.80
N ASP A 35 -11.98 2.75 -5.63
CA ASP A 35 -10.90 3.39 -4.88
C ASP A 35 -10.83 2.85 -3.45
N PHE A 36 -9.64 2.91 -2.86
CA PHE A 36 -9.35 2.41 -1.52
C PHE A 36 -8.06 3.01 -0.98
N ASP A 37 -8.00 3.17 0.35
CA ASP A 37 -6.79 3.62 1.04
C ASP A 37 -5.97 2.42 1.49
N MET A 38 -4.83 2.22 0.82
CA MET A 38 -3.89 1.17 1.20
C MET A 38 -3.01 1.66 2.37
N PRO A 39 -2.93 0.92 3.49
CA PRO A 39 -1.95 1.19 4.55
C PRO A 39 -0.54 1.26 3.99
N LYS A 40 0.35 2.03 4.61
CA LYS A 40 1.72 2.23 4.13
C LYS A 40 2.72 2.00 5.26
N TYR A 41 3.91 1.59 4.87
CA TYR A 41 5.06 1.39 5.75
C TYR A 41 6.17 2.36 5.38
N TRP A 42 6.87 2.86 6.39
CA TRP A 42 8.10 3.60 6.22
C TRP A 42 9.27 2.62 6.08
N VAL A 43 9.91 2.64 4.92
CA VAL A 43 11.09 1.82 4.59
C VAL A 43 12.19 2.71 4.03
N GLY A 44 13.44 2.30 4.18
CA GLY A 44 14.60 3.05 3.65
C GLY A 44 14.70 4.47 4.21
N GLY A 45 14.35 4.66 5.49
CA GLY A 45 14.48 5.91 6.23
C GLY A 45 13.36 6.93 6.00
N ASN A 46 12.86 7.10 4.77
CA ASN A 46 11.84 8.12 4.46
C ASN A 46 10.90 7.74 3.29
N THR A 47 10.85 6.48 2.87
CA THR A 47 9.99 6.05 1.76
C THR A 47 8.71 5.40 2.28
N ASN A 48 7.56 5.95 1.90
CA ASN A 48 6.25 5.34 2.19
C ASN A 48 5.88 4.33 1.09
N VAL A 49 5.89 3.05 1.42
CA VAL A 49 5.53 1.97 0.49
C VAL A 49 4.20 1.34 0.90
N PRO A 50 3.25 1.14 -0.03
CA PRO A 50 1.98 0.49 0.27
C PRO A 50 2.16 -0.91 0.83
N ALA A 51 1.28 -1.33 1.74
CA ALA A 51 1.28 -2.64 2.36
C ALA A 51 1.14 -3.80 1.36
N SER A 52 0.55 -3.54 0.18
CA SER A 52 0.49 -4.49 -0.93
C SER A 52 1.82 -4.68 -1.68
N GLU A 53 2.83 -3.86 -1.40
CA GLU A 53 4.13 -3.83 -2.08
C GLU A 53 5.30 -4.16 -1.15
N VAL A 54 5.01 -4.76 0.02
CA VAL A 54 5.99 -5.18 1.01
C VAL A 54 5.76 -6.62 1.45
N CYS A 55 6.79 -7.23 2.01
CA CYS A 55 6.75 -8.48 2.75
C CYS A 55 7.35 -8.29 4.14
N GLN A 56 7.17 -9.26 5.03
CA GLN A 56 7.73 -9.25 6.38
C GLN A 56 8.79 -10.33 6.57
N THR A 57 9.83 -10.00 7.34
CA THR A 57 10.78 -10.94 7.94
C THR A 57 10.41 -11.12 9.43
N ALA A 58 11.29 -11.77 10.21
CA ALA A 58 11.11 -11.87 11.66
C ALA A 58 11.12 -10.48 12.35
N ASP A 59 11.91 -9.54 11.83
CA ASP A 59 12.28 -8.29 12.48
C ASP A 59 11.97 -7.03 11.64
N ALA A 60 11.72 -7.17 10.34
CA ALA A 60 11.61 -6.05 9.42
C ALA A 60 10.45 -6.19 8.41
N ILE A 61 10.11 -5.05 7.82
CA ILE A 61 9.29 -4.92 6.61
C ILE A 61 10.23 -4.63 5.46
N ARG A 62 10.15 -5.42 4.39
CA ARG A 62 11.00 -5.30 3.19
C ARG A 62 10.13 -5.01 1.97
N THR A 63 10.61 -4.19 1.03
CA THR A 63 9.91 -4.04 -0.26
C THR A 63 9.90 -5.35 -1.04
N LEU A 64 8.80 -5.66 -1.73
CA LEU A 64 8.70 -6.87 -2.57
C LEU A 64 9.65 -6.80 -3.78
N THR A 65 9.89 -5.60 -4.30
CA THR A 65 10.78 -5.34 -5.42
C THR A 65 11.88 -4.37 -5.02
N ASP A 66 13.00 -4.42 -5.73
CA ASP A 66 14.06 -3.43 -5.58
C ASP A 66 13.54 -2.03 -5.95
N ARG A 67 14.03 -1.04 -5.22
CA ARG A 67 13.78 0.38 -5.50
C ARG A 67 15.08 1.05 -5.89
N LYS A 68 14.99 1.91 -6.91
CA LYS A 68 16.09 2.77 -7.30
C LYS A 68 16.30 3.84 -6.23
N VAL A 69 17.44 3.82 -5.57
CA VAL A 69 17.79 4.75 -4.50
C VAL A 69 19.12 5.41 -4.76
N CYS A 70 19.25 6.64 -4.27
CA CYS A 70 20.52 7.33 -4.33
C CYS A 70 21.47 6.77 -3.27
N VAL A 71 22.61 6.25 -3.70
CA VAL A 71 23.66 5.72 -2.80
C VAL A 71 24.87 6.65 -2.70
N GLU A 72 24.94 7.65 -3.58
CA GLU A 72 26.05 8.60 -3.61
C GLU A 72 25.55 9.98 -4.02
N HIS A 73 25.78 10.95 -3.16
CA HIS A 73 25.43 12.34 -3.41
C HIS A 73 26.69 13.13 -3.78
N ARG A 74 26.58 13.99 -4.79
CA ARG A 74 27.65 14.89 -5.21
C ARG A 74 27.19 16.34 -5.06
N TYR A 75 28.03 17.14 -4.41
CA TYR A 75 27.84 18.58 -4.37
C TYR A 75 28.28 19.18 -5.71
N VAL A 76 27.39 19.94 -6.35
CA VAL A 76 27.66 20.60 -7.64
C VAL A 76 27.88 22.10 -7.53
N GLY A 77 27.72 22.68 -6.32
CA GLY A 77 27.88 24.11 -6.10
C GLY A 77 26.68 24.94 -6.55
N GLY A 78 26.63 26.21 -6.12
CA GLY A 78 25.56 27.15 -6.47
C GLY A 78 24.20 26.82 -5.83
N ASP A 79 23.12 27.27 -6.47
CA ASP A 79 21.74 27.10 -6.01
C ASP A 79 21.21 25.65 -6.14
N GLU A 80 21.90 24.79 -6.91
CA GLU A 80 21.47 23.41 -7.19
C GLU A 80 21.79 22.44 -6.05
N GLY A 81 22.74 22.78 -5.17
CA GLY A 81 23.05 22.00 -3.97
C GLY A 81 23.62 20.59 -4.22
N TRP A 82 23.03 19.59 -3.57
CA TRP A 82 23.43 18.18 -3.66
C TRP A 82 22.55 17.44 -4.67
N ILE A 83 23.18 16.78 -5.64
CA ILE A 83 22.50 15.89 -6.59
C ILE A 83 22.88 14.44 -6.32
N CYS A 84 22.06 13.51 -6.81
CA CYS A 84 22.45 12.11 -6.80
C CYS A 84 23.45 11.80 -7.92
N ALA A 85 24.67 11.40 -7.56
CA ALA A 85 25.70 10.97 -8.50
C ALA A 85 25.53 9.51 -8.92
N ARG A 86 25.00 8.66 -8.05
CA ARG A 86 24.87 7.22 -8.32
C ARG A 86 23.63 6.63 -7.69
N TYR A 87 22.94 5.82 -8.49
CA TYR A 87 21.77 5.08 -8.07
C TYR A 87 22.06 3.58 -8.07
N GLU A 88 21.51 2.88 -7.09
CA GLU A 88 21.46 1.43 -7.05
C GLU A 88 20.02 0.95 -6.88
N ASN A 89 19.74 -0.27 -7.34
CA ASN A 89 18.51 -0.95 -7.06
C ASN A 89 18.76 -1.86 -5.85
N GLN A 90 18.00 -1.64 -4.77
CA GLN A 90 18.05 -2.49 -3.59
C GLN A 90 16.68 -2.59 -2.94
N TYR A 91 16.47 -3.67 -2.19
CA TYR A 91 15.36 -3.78 -1.27
C TYR A 91 15.47 -2.74 -0.17
N LEU A 92 14.35 -2.09 0.16
CA LEU A 92 14.29 -1.17 1.29
C LEU A 92 13.70 -1.89 2.48
N TYR A 93 14.27 -1.61 3.65
CA TYR A 93 13.89 -2.20 4.91
C TYR A 93 13.34 -1.12 5.83
N GLY A 94 12.34 -1.49 6.62
CA GLY A 94 11.76 -0.69 7.69
C GLY A 94 11.53 -1.55 8.92
N ASN A 95 11.49 -0.92 10.09
CA ASN A 95 11.27 -1.64 11.33
C ASN A 95 9.83 -2.16 11.39
N LYS A 96 9.66 -3.38 11.89
CA LYS A 96 8.35 -3.95 12.20
C LYS A 96 7.76 -3.37 13.50
N TYR A 97 8.57 -2.65 14.26
CA TYR A 97 8.25 -2.10 15.57
C TYR A 97 8.51 -0.60 15.57
N ILE A 98 7.63 0.15 16.23
CA ILE A 98 7.84 1.58 16.49
C ILE A 98 7.83 1.79 17.99
N THR A 99 8.84 2.49 18.51
CA THR A 99 8.82 3.01 19.87
C THR A 99 8.12 4.37 19.85
N GLN A 100 7.07 4.49 20.64
CA GLN A 100 6.39 5.76 20.87
C GLN A 100 6.63 6.21 22.30
N THR A 101 7.00 7.48 22.45
CA THR A 101 7.03 8.16 23.73
C THR A 101 5.63 8.69 24.00
N LEU A 102 5.03 8.24 25.09
CA LEU A 102 3.71 8.66 25.54
C LEU A 102 3.84 9.42 26.85
N CYS A 103 2.96 10.40 27.03
CA CYS A 103 2.88 11.12 28.29
C CYS A 103 2.05 10.33 29.30
N ARG A 104 2.61 10.06 30.47
CA ARG A 104 1.87 9.48 31.61
C ARG A 104 1.19 10.56 32.43
N GLU A 105 1.88 11.68 32.64
CA GLU A 105 1.38 12.77 33.48
C GLU A 105 1.66 14.13 32.85
N PHE A 106 0.62 14.97 32.81
CA PHE A 106 0.70 16.35 32.34
C PHE A 106 0.71 17.31 33.53
N SER A 107 1.55 18.35 33.47
CA SER A 107 1.49 19.49 34.37
C SER A 107 0.13 20.19 34.22
N GLY A 108 -0.62 20.28 35.32
CA GLY A 108 -1.94 20.92 35.33
C GLY A 108 -1.95 22.41 35.04
N THR A 109 -0.79 23.07 35.03
CA THR A 109 -0.68 24.53 34.79
C THR A 109 -0.31 24.87 33.35
N ASP A 110 0.58 24.08 32.73
CA ASP A 110 1.15 24.41 31.41
C ASP A 110 0.79 23.40 30.31
N GLY A 111 0.14 22.27 30.67
CA GLY A 111 -0.13 21.18 29.73
C GLY A 111 1.13 20.47 29.22
N ASN A 112 2.29 20.77 29.80
CA ASN A 112 3.55 20.11 29.48
C ASN A 112 3.57 18.69 30.05
N CYS A 113 4.10 17.74 29.29
CA CYS A 113 4.35 16.41 29.83
C CYS A 113 5.47 16.47 30.88
N ILE A 114 5.24 15.89 32.05
CA ILE A 114 6.22 15.85 33.15
C ILE A 114 6.68 14.44 33.50
N ASP A 115 5.97 13.41 33.03
CA ASP A 115 6.42 12.02 33.08
C ASP A 115 6.12 11.34 31.74
N GLU A 116 7.17 10.83 31.10
CA GLU A 116 7.11 10.15 29.82
C GLU A 116 7.44 8.67 30.00
N TYR A 117 6.84 7.83 29.16
CA TYR A 117 7.24 6.44 29.06
C TYR A 117 7.25 5.99 27.61
N GLU A 118 8.13 5.05 27.32
CA GLU A 118 8.22 4.45 26.01
C GLU A 118 7.41 3.16 25.95
N ILE A 119 6.70 2.98 24.85
CA ILE A 119 6.08 1.71 24.49
C ILE A 119 6.53 1.32 23.10
N THR A 120 6.92 0.06 22.93
CA THR A 120 7.15 -0.54 21.62
C THR A 120 5.85 -1.14 21.10
N ILE A 121 5.45 -0.74 19.91
CA ILE A 121 4.21 -1.17 19.25
C ILE A 121 4.57 -1.95 18.00
N ASP A 122 4.03 -3.16 17.90
CA ASP A 122 4.09 -3.97 16.69
C ASP A 122 3.22 -3.35 15.60
N LEU A 123 3.79 -3.16 14.41
CA LEU A 123 3.01 -2.74 13.26
C LEU A 123 2.04 -3.86 12.85
N ALA A 124 0.78 -3.49 12.61
CA ALA A 124 -0.25 -4.43 12.16
C ALA A 124 0.13 -5.01 10.79
N LEU A 125 -0.02 -6.33 10.61
CA LEU A 125 0.35 -7.02 9.35
C LEU A 125 -0.86 -7.54 8.60
N SER A 126 -2.06 -7.30 9.14
CA SER A 126 -3.33 -7.68 8.56
C SER A 126 -4.27 -6.50 8.67
N TYR A 127 -4.97 -6.20 7.58
CA TYR A 127 -5.87 -5.05 7.48
C TYR A 127 -7.15 -5.43 6.77
N ASP A 128 -8.26 -4.89 7.25
CA ASP A 128 -9.54 -4.92 6.54
C ASP A 128 -9.69 -3.61 5.78
N ILE A 129 -9.58 -3.66 4.46
CA ILE A 129 -9.57 -2.48 3.60
C ILE A 129 -10.94 -2.31 2.96
N ASN A 130 -11.59 -1.19 3.26
CA ASN A 130 -12.85 -0.82 2.63
C ASN A 130 -12.61 -0.32 1.21
N VAL A 131 -13.39 -0.85 0.27
CA VAL A 131 -13.33 -0.51 -1.15
C VAL A 131 -14.59 0.26 -1.53
N TYR A 132 -14.40 1.42 -2.15
CA TYR A 132 -15.47 2.35 -2.48
C TYR A 132 -15.62 2.49 -3.99
N LYS A 133 -16.86 2.56 -4.47
CA LYS A 133 -17.11 2.89 -5.88
C LYS A 133 -16.78 4.36 -6.11
N ILE A 134 -16.09 4.66 -7.20
CA ILE A 134 -15.86 6.05 -7.63
C ILE A 134 -17.16 6.56 -8.26
N ILE A 135 -17.68 7.68 -7.77
CA ILE A 135 -18.92 8.30 -8.27
C ILE A 135 -18.67 9.60 -9.03
N GLY A 136 -17.44 10.11 -9.00
CA GLY A 136 -17.06 11.31 -9.73
C GLY A 136 -15.65 11.75 -9.38
N ARG A 137 -15.28 12.94 -9.86
CA ARG A 137 -14.05 13.63 -9.49
C ARG A 137 -14.35 15.10 -9.23
N THR A 138 -13.57 15.73 -8.36
CA THR A 138 -13.60 17.18 -8.16
C THR A 138 -12.96 17.89 -9.36
N GLY A 139 -13.10 19.22 -9.44
CA GLY A 139 -12.42 20.04 -10.45
C GLY A 139 -10.89 19.91 -10.43
N ASP A 140 -10.32 19.61 -9.26
CA ASP A 140 -8.88 19.44 -9.04
C ASP A 140 -8.41 17.98 -9.27
N GLY A 141 -9.34 17.09 -9.64
CA GLY A 141 -9.04 15.70 -9.97
C GLY A 141 -9.15 14.70 -8.81
N ASP A 142 -9.49 15.16 -7.61
CA ASP A 142 -9.68 14.29 -6.44
C ASP A 142 -10.84 13.33 -6.67
N VAL A 143 -10.68 12.10 -6.18
CA VAL A 143 -11.68 11.04 -6.34
C VAL A 143 -12.85 11.27 -5.38
N ILE A 144 -14.06 11.33 -5.93
CA ILE A 144 -15.28 11.33 -5.12
C ILE A 144 -15.75 9.88 -4.97
N ARG A 145 -15.79 9.41 -3.72
CA ARG A 145 -16.20 8.05 -3.36
C ARG A 145 -17.69 7.98 -3.04
N ALA A 146 -18.30 6.83 -3.30
CA ALA A 146 -19.61 6.50 -2.74
C ALA A 146 -19.57 6.57 -1.20
N PRO A 147 -20.67 6.96 -0.53
CA PRO A 147 -20.68 7.14 0.93
C PRO A 147 -20.54 5.84 1.72
N PHE A 148 -20.79 4.69 1.07
CA PHE A 148 -20.70 3.37 1.69
C PHE A 148 -19.69 2.50 0.95
N ALA A 149 -18.97 1.67 1.70
CA ALA A 149 -18.08 0.67 1.13
C ALA A 149 -18.89 -0.32 0.30
N ALA A 150 -18.43 -0.62 -0.91
CA ALA A 150 -19.02 -1.65 -1.75
C ALA A 150 -18.72 -3.05 -1.19
N PHE A 151 -17.52 -3.24 -0.67
CA PHE A 151 -17.09 -4.42 0.07
C PHE A 151 -15.83 -4.11 0.87
N THR A 152 -15.48 -5.03 1.78
CA THR A 152 -14.22 -5.01 2.52
C THR A 152 -13.35 -6.15 2.04
N LYS A 153 -12.05 -5.88 1.81
CA LYS A 153 -11.07 -6.87 1.38
C LYS A 153 -9.96 -6.96 2.41
N LYS A 154 -9.70 -8.18 2.89
CA LYS A 154 -8.58 -8.46 3.80
C LYS A 154 -7.26 -8.42 3.04
N LEU A 155 -6.30 -7.67 3.57
CA LEU A 155 -4.90 -7.68 3.18
C LEU A 155 -4.10 -8.35 4.29
N VAL A 156 -3.24 -9.29 3.94
CA VAL A 156 -2.21 -9.84 4.84
C VAL A 156 -0.86 -9.58 4.21
N VAL A 157 0.06 -8.95 4.94
CA VAL A 157 1.44 -8.75 4.49
C VAL A 157 2.15 -10.12 4.50
N PRO A 158 2.57 -10.63 3.34
CA PRO A 158 3.14 -11.98 3.25
C PRO A 158 4.53 -12.03 3.89
N ALA A 159 4.95 -13.23 4.29
CA ALA A 159 6.36 -13.46 4.60
C ALA A 159 7.22 -13.24 3.35
N CYS A 160 8.44 -12.75 3.53
CA CYS A 160 9.41 -12.65 2.45
C CYS A 160 9.87 -14.05 2.01
N GLU A 161 10.02 -14.24 0.70
CA GLU A 161 10.76 -15.38 0.10
C GLU A 161 12.27 -15.23 0.31
#